data_AF-A0A7T0KHM9-F1
#
_entry.id   AF-A0A7T0KHM9-F1
#
_cell.length_a   1.000
_cell.length_b   1.000
_cell.length_c   1.000
_cell.angle_alpha   90.00
_cell.angle_beta   90.00
_cell.angle_gamma   90.00
#
_symmetry.space_group_name_H-M   'P 1'
#
loop_
_entity.id
_entity.type
_entity.pdbx_description
1 polymer ?
#
loop_
_entity_poly.entity_id
_entity_poly.type
_entity_poly.pdbx_seq_one_letter_code
_entity_poly.pdbx_strand_id
1 'polypeptide(L)'
;MNDKKLPRLSRANTTMALRTLAVAKLIKDRIREAESQARTYLAETAMTPGERLIATTDDGDAVATVSLSKPSFVGGLVVSDPVAFARWCEAHGIDHHGRPSVEFPEWFTGKDNLRAIVEDAGGEMPDGLEDTLVERKPSLRVSQTQDQSTRLLAEFITSAALLEAATLVDGDAQ
;
A
#
# COMPACT_ATOMS: atom_id res chain seq x y z
N MET A 1 -5.48 -7.19 -29.28
CA MET A 1 -5.48 -5.74 -29.00
C MET A 1 -6.59 -5.11 -29.84
N ASN A 2 -7.72 -4.74 -29.22
CA ASN A 2 -8.79 -4.05 -29.94
C ASN A 2 -8.38 -2.60 -30.16
N ASP A 3 -8.22 -2.23 -31.42
CA ASP A 3 -7.85 -0.90 -31.87
C ASP A 3 -9.05 0.04 -31.62
N LYS A 4 -9.10 0.67 -30.43
CA LYS A 4 -10.18 1.59 -30.04
C LYS A 4 -10.06 2.87 -30.88
N LYS A 5 -10.69 2.88 -32.06
CA LYS A 5 -10.79 4.07 -32.91
C LYS A 5 -11.55 5.17 -32.17
N LEU A 6 -10.88 6.30 -31.96
CA LEU A 6 -11.50 7.50 -31.38
C LEU A 6 -12.60 8.03 -32.31
N PRO A 7 -13.69 8.60 -31.75
CA PRO A 7 -14.74 9.20 -32.56
C PRO A 7 -14.17 10.35 -33.41
N ARG A 8 -14.75 10.57 -34.60
CA ARG A 8 -14.33 11.64 -35.53
C ARG A 8 -14.38 13.01 -34.83
N LEU A 9 -13.38 13.85 -35.08
CA LEU A 9 -13.36 15.22 -34.56
C LEU A 9 -14.59 15.99 -35.06
N SER A 10 -15.45 16.41 -34.12
CA SER A 10 -16.63 17.23 -34.40
C SER A 10 -16.98 18.03 -33.15
N ARG A 11 -17.65 19.18 -33.30
CA ARG A 11 -18.07 20.01 -32.15
C ARG A 11 -18.92 19.25 -31.14
N ALA A 12 -19.81 18.37 -31.62
CA ALA A 12 -20.64 17.52 -30.77
C ALA A 12 -19.79 16.53 -29.96
N ASN A 13 -18.84 15.85 -30.62
CA ASN A 13 -17.94 14.89 -29.96
C ASN A 13 -16.98 15.59 -28.99
N THR A 14 -16.48 16.78 -29.32
CA THR A 14 -15.66 17.59 -28.42
C THR A 14 -16.47 18.04 -27.19
N THR A 15 -17.69 18.53 -27.38
CA THR A 15 -18.57 18.93 -26.26
C THR A 15 -18.87 17.75 -25.35
N MET A 16 -19.18 16.58 -25.92
CA MET A 16 -19.42 15.36 -25.16
C MET A 16 -18.17 14.94 -24.37
N ALA A 17 -16.99 14.92 -25.01
CA ALA A 17 -15.73 14.58 -24.34
C ALA A 17 -15.40 15.53 -23.18
N LEU A 18 -15.61 16.84 -23.35
CA LEU A 18 -15.43 17.84 -22.29
C LEU A 18 -16.37 17.58 -21.10
N ARG A 19 -17.65 17.29 -21.37
CA ARG A 19 -18.63 16.95 -20.32
C ARG A 19 -18.25 15.66 -19.60
N THR A 20 -17.89 14.61 -20.33
CA THR A 20 -17.44 13.33 -19.75
C THR A 20 -16.23 13.55 -18.85
N LEU A 21 -15.25 14.36 -19.28
CA LEU A 21 -14.07 14.67 -18.48
C LEU A 21 -14.43 15.42 -17.18
N ALA A 22 -15.32 16.41 -17.26
CA ALA A 22 -15.78 17.16 -16.10
C ALA A 22 -16.51 16.26 -15.09
N VAL A 23 -17.42 15.40 -15.56
CA VAL A 23 -18.14 14.43 -14.70
C VAL A 23 -17.17 13.42 -14.10
N ALA A 24 -16.24 12.88 -14.90
CA ALA A 24 -15.23 11.94 -14.41
C ALA A 24 -14.35 12.56 -13.31
N LYS A 25 -13.98 13.84 -13.44
CA LYS A 25 -13.27 14.57 -12.39
C LYS A 25 -14.11 14.67 -11.12
N LEU A 26 -15.37 15.10 -11.23
CA LEU A 26 -16.27 15.21 -10.09
C LEU A 26 -16.42 13.87 -9.34
N ILE A 27 -16.71 12.80 -10.07
CA ILE A 27 -16.85 11.45 -9.50
C ILE A 27 -15.55 11.00 -8.84
N LYS A 28 -14.40 11.21 -9.50
CA LYS A 28 -13.09 10.83 -8.94
C LYS A 28 -12.78 11.56 -7.64
N ASP A 29 -13.08 12.86 -7.57
CA ASP A 29 -12.85 13.65 -6.36
C ASP A 29 -13.74 13.17 -5.20
N ARG A 30 -15.01 12.83 -5.48
CA ARG A 30 -15.92 12.22 -4.48
C ARG A 30 -15.49 10.82 -4.03
N ILE A 31 -15.08 9.96 -4.97
CA ILE A 31 -14.57 8.62 -4.64
C ILE A 31 -13.33 8.74 -3.76
N ARG A 32 -12.42 9.68 -4.04
CA ARG A 32 -11.21 9.90 -3.21
C ARG A 32 -11.56 10.34 -1.79
N GLU A 33 -12.54 11.22 -1.64
CA GLU A 33 -13.01 11.66 -0.32
C GLU A 33 -13.59 10.49 0.48
N ALA A 34 -14.51 9.72 -0.13
CA ALA A 34 -15.12 8.54 0.49
C ALA A 34 -14.09 7.45 0.79
N GLU A 35 -13.16 7.18 -0.13
CA GLU A 35 -12.07 6.22 0.06
C GLU A 35 -11.17 6.64 1.23
N SER A 36 -10.82 7.91 1.33
CA SER A 36 -10.00 8.43 2.43
C SER A 36 -10.69 8.19 3.78
N GLN A 37 -11.97 8.52 3.90
CA GLN A 37 -12.74 8.32 5.13
C GLN A 37 -12.83 6.84 5.50
N ALA A 38 -13.16 5.98 4.52
CA ALA A 38 -13.23 4.54 4.73
C ALA A 38 -11.88 3.95 5.15
N ARG A 39 -10.78 4.38 4.53
CA ARG A 39 -9.43 3.94 4.90
C ARG A 39 -9.06 4.36 6.32
N THR A 40 -9.33 5.61 6.70
CA THR A 40 -9.09 6.09 8.07
C THR A 40 -9.87 5.25 9.08
N TYR A 41 -11.18 5.07 8.86
CA TYR A 41 -12.02 4.27 9.74
C TYR A 41 -11.52 2.83 9.89
N LEU A 42 -11.18 2.17 8.76
CA LEU A 42 -10.66 0.81 8.78
C LEU A 42 -9.31 0.71 9.51
N ALA A 43 -8.38 1.63 9.25
CA ALA A 43 -7.05 1.60 9.85
C ALA A 43 -7.03 1.98 11.34
N GLU A 44 -7.91 2.88 11.77
CA GLU A 44 -7.89 3.43 13.13
C GLU A 44 -8.91 2.77 14.06
N THR A 45 -9.99 2.21 13.53
CA THR A 45 -11.12 1.73 14.34
C THR A 45 -11.46 0.25 14.12
N ALA A 46 -11.55 -0.18 12.86
CA ALA A 46 -12.19 -1.46 12.56
C ALA A 46 -11.22 -2.64 12.34
N MET A 47 -9.95 -2.39 11.99
CA MET A 47 -8.96 -3.42 11.71
C MET A 47 -7.74 -3.31 12.61
N THR A 48 -7.19 -4.47 12.97
CA THR A 48 -5.91 -4.61 13.65
C THR A 48 -4.78 -4.90 12.64
N PRO A 49 -3.53 -4.45 12.89
CA PRO A 49 -2.44 -4.70 11.95
C PRO A 49 -2.18 -6.19 11.69
N GLY A 50 -2.18 -6.58 10.42
CA GLY A 50 -2.07 -7.98 9.97
C GLY A 50 -3.40 -8.67 9.68
N GLU A 51 -4.53 -8.02 9.99
CA GLU A 51 -5.86 -8.56 9.79
C GLU A 51 -6.30 -8.55 8.32
N ARG A 52 -7.20 -9.47 7.99
CA ARG A 52 -7.85 -9.59 6.68
C ARG A 52 -9.35 -9.77 6.87
N LEU A 53 -10.12 -8.90 6.23
CA LEU A 53 -11.58 -8.93 6.23
C LEU A 53 -12.10 -9.12 4.81
N ILE A 54 -13.28 -9.73 4.70
CA ILE A 54 -13.99 -9.90 3.44
C ILE A 54 -15.11 -8.86 3.41
N ALA A 55 -15.11 -8.01 2.38
CA ALA A 55 -16.24 -7.14 2.10
C ALA A 55 -17.30 -7.96 1.35
N THR A 56 -18.55 -7.87 1.81
CA THR A 56 -19.70 -8.56 1.22
C THR A 56 -20.77 -7.56 0.79
N THR A 57 -21.62 -7.95 -0.15
CA THR A 57 -22.89 -7.26 -0.43
C THR A 57 -23.87 -7.45 0.73
N ASP A 58 -25.01 -6.76 0.68
CA ASP A 58 -26.13 -6.96 1.62
C ASP A 58 -26.67 -8.41 1.59
N ASP A 59 -26.57 -9.07 0.43
CA ASP A 59 -26.95 -10.48 0.24
C ASP A 59 -25.86 -11.47 0.73
N GLY A 60 -24.73 -10.96 1.24
CA GLY A 60 -23.63 -11.76 1.78
C GLY A 60 -22.59 -12.24 0.76
N ASP A 61 -22.69 -11.84 -0.50
CA ASP A 61 -21.74 -12.23 -1.53
C ASP A 61 -20.41 -11.49 -1.38
N ALA A 62 -19.29 -12.21 -1.40
CA ALA A 62 -17.97 -11.59 -1.33
C ALA A 62 -17.66 -10.72 -2.55
N VAL A 63 -17.26 -9.47 -2.32
CA VAL A 63 -16.92 -8.46 -3.35
C VAL A 63 -15.50 -7.91 -3.25
N ALA A 64 -14.82 -8.09 -2.11
CA ALA A 64 -13.40 -7.79 -1.99
C ALA A 64 -12.79 -8.47 -0.76
N THR A 65 -11.47 -8.60 -0.76
CA THR A 65 -10.69 -8.81 0.46
C THR A 65 -9.94 -7.53 0.80
N VAL A 66 -10.09 -7.06 2.02
CA VAL A 66 -9.36 -5.90 2.57
C VAL A 66 -8.36 -6.42 3.59
N SER A 67 -7.11 -6.00 3.46
CA SER A 67 -6.03 -6.41 4.36
C SER A 67 -5.29 -5.21 4.89
N LEU A 68 -4.99 -5.21 6.19
CA LEU A 68 -4.11 -4.23 6.82
C LEU A 68 -2.76 -4.88 7.04
N SER A 69 -1.70 -4.36 6.43
CA SER A 69 -0.36 -4.93 6.63
C SER A 69 0.08 -4.75 8.09
N LYS A 70 0.93 -5.65 8.59
CA LYS A 70 1.64 -5.40 9.85
C LYS A 70 2.60 -4.22 9.66
N PRO A 71 2.98 -3.51 10.73
CA PRO A 71 4.14 -2.63 10.69
C PRO A 71 5.33 -3.46 10.22
N SER A 72 6.12 -2.92 9.32
CA SER A 72 7.32 -3.59 8.85
C SER A 72 8.48 -2.63 8.93
N PHE A 73 9.61 -3.11 9.45
CA PHE A 73 10.83 -2.35 9.41
C PHE A 73 11.50 -2.57 8.06
N VAL A 74 11.83 -1.47 7.38
CA VAL A 74 12.59 -1.50 6.14
C VAL A 74 13.90 -0.78 6.38
N GLY A 75 15.00 -1.46 6.08
CA GLY A 75 16.34 -1.07 6.51
C GLY A 75 16.99 -2.17 7.36
N GLY A 76 17.99 -1.78 8.13
CA GLY A 76 18.84 -2.62 8.98
C GLY A 76 20.23 -1.99 9.09
N LEU A 77 21.10 -2.60 9.87
CA LEU A 77 22.50 -2.19 9.96
C LEU A 77 23.18 -2.42 8.61
N VAL A 78 23.69 -1.34 8.02
CA VAL A 78 24.49 -1.39 6.80
C VAL A 78 25.88 -0.85 7.11
N VAL A 79 26.91 -1.55 6.64
CA VAL A 79 28.29 -1.08 6.75
C VAL A 79 28.47 0.09 5.79
N SER A 80 28.44 1.30 6.35
CA SER A 80 28.65 2.57 5.63
C SER A 80 30.13 2.91 5.50
N ASP A 81 30.95 2.48 6.48
CA ASP A 81 32.42 2.56 6.44
C ASP A 81 33.05 1.21 6.86
N PRO A 82 33.43 0.36 5.88
CA PRO A 82 34.05 -0.93 6.15
C PRO A 82 35.37 -0.86 6.92
N VAL A 83 36.11 0.25 6.81
CA VAL A 83 37.43 0.40 7.46
C VAL A 83 37.26 0.76 8.92
N ALA A 84 36.31 1.65 9.24
CA ALA A 84 35.96 1.98 10.61
C ALA A 84 35.41 0.75 11.35
N PHE A 85 34.54 -0.01 10.69
CA PHE A 85 33.93 -1.21 11.28
C PHE A 85 34.96 -2.31 11.56
N ALA A 86 35.90 -2.56 10.63
CA ALA A 86 36.97 -3.52 10.83
C ALA A 86 37.86 -3.16 12.05
N ARG A 87 38.22 -1.89 12.22
CA ARG A 87 38.99 -1.41 13.38
C ARG A 87 38.24 -1.60 14.69
N TRP A 88 36.93 -1.38 14.68
CA TRP A 88 36.09 -1.60 15.85
C TRP A 88 36.04 -3.08 16.23
N CYS A 89 35.90 -4.00 15.26
CA CYS A 89 35.95 -5.43 15.51
C CYS A 89 37.30 -5.88 16.10
N GLU A 90 38.41 -5.39 15.56
CA GLU A 90 39.76 -5.65 16.07
C GLU A 90 39.91 -5.15 17.52
N ALA A 91 39.41 -3.95 17.83
CA ALA A 91 39.46 -3.37 19.17
C ALA A 91 38.66 -4.15 20.22
N HIS A 92 37.60 -4.85 19.79
CA HIS A 92 36.72 -5.63 20.66
C HIS A 92 37.03 -7.14 20.64
N GLY A 93 38.13 -7.55 19.99
CA GLY A 93 38.55 -8.96 19.95
C GLY A 93 37.65 -9.87 19.12
N ILE A 94 36.91 -9.30 18.18
CA ILE A 94 36.02 -10.04 17.27
C ILE A 94 36.82 -10.46 16.03
N ASP A 95 37.05 -11.76 15.87
CA ASP A 95 37.75 -12.31 14.69
C ASP A 95 36.83 -12.25 13.46
N HIS A 96 37.11 -11.31 12.56
CA HIS A 96 36.36 -11.08 11.33
C HIS A 96 36.97 -11.76 10.10
N HIS A 97 38.07 -12.52 10.25
CA HIS A 97 38.78 -13.26 9.18
C HIS A 97 39.13 -12.48 7.90
N GLY A 98 39.03 -11.14 7.91
CA GLY A 98 39.16 -10.29 6.73
C GLY A 98 40.58 -9.74 6.55
N ARG A 99 41.15 -9.87 5.34
CA ARG A 99 42.37 -9.16 4.91
C ARG A 99 41.98 -7.89 4.13
N PRO A 100 42.88 -6.89 3.94
CA PRO A 100 42.54 -5.55 3.43
C PRO A 100 42.21 -5.52 1.93
N SER A 101 41.08 -6.12 1.58
CA SER A 101 40.10 -5.72 0.58
C SER A 101 38.79 -6.30 1.12
N VAL A 102 38.02 -5.48 1.83
CA VAL A 102 36.98 -5.96 2.73
C VAL A 102 35.74 -6.37 1.94
N GLU A 103 35.78 -7.54 1.33
CA GLU A 103 34.56 -8.29 0.97
C GLU A 103 34.15 -9.09 2.20
N PHE A 104 33.13 -8.60 2.91
CA PHE A 104 32.47 -9.42 3.91
C PHE A 104 31.63 -10.49 3.21
N PRO A 105 31.70 -11.75 3.64
CA PRO A 105 30.84 -12.78 3.07
C PRO A 105 29.37 -12.48 3.41
N GLU A 106 28.44 -12.75 2.48
CA GLU A 106 27.02 -12.36 2.61
C GLU A 106 26.34 -12.85 3.91
N TRP A 107 26.78 -14.00 4.42
CA TRP A 107 26.26 -14.55 5.68
C TRP A 107 26.64 -13.70 6.89
N PHE A 108 27.76 -12.96 6.84
CA PHE A 108 28.26 -12.13 7.93
C PHE A 108 27.58 -10.76 7.97
N THR A 109 27.31 -10.16 6.79
CA THR A 109 26.51 -8.92 6.65
C THR A 109 25.00 -9.15 6.72
N GLY A 110 24.57 -10.39 6.96
CA GLY A 110 23.17 -10.73 7.12
C GLY A 110 22.56 -9.96 8.29
N LYS A 111 21.34 -9.44 8.10
CA LYS A 111 20.64 -8.59 9.09
C LYS A 111 20.52 -9.24 10.46
N ASP A 112 20.26 -10.55 10.49
CA ASP A 112 20.10 -11.31 11.73
C ASP A 112 21.44 -11.46 12.48
N ASN A 113 22.54 -11.60 11.74
CA ASN A 113 23.88 -11.74 12.31
C ASN A 113 24.41 -10.40 12.85
N LEU A 114 24.21 -9.30 12.11
CA LEU A 114 24.59 -7.96 12.57
C LEU A 114 23.81 -7.54 13.83
N ARG A 115 22.53 -7.94 13.92
CA ARG A 115 21.71 -7.71 15.12
C ARG A 115 22.23 -8.48 16.34
N ALA A 116 22.60 -9.74 16.15
CA ALA A 116 23.18 -10.55 17.23
C ALA A 116 24.51 -9.96 17.74
N ILE A 117 25.36 -9.45 16.84
CA ILE A 117 26.62 -8.79 17.22
C ILE A 117 26.39 -7.53 18.06
N VAL A 118 25.39 -6.71 17.72
CA VAL A 118 25.04 -5.51 18.52
C VAL A 118 24.44 -5.87 19.87
N GLU A 119 23.64 -6.93 19.93
CA GLU A 119 23.08 -7.45 21.19
C GLU A 119 24.19 -7.99 22.11
N ASP A 120 25.16 -8.74 21.57
CA ASP A 120 26.31 -9.28 22.33
C ASP A 120 27.29 -8.18 22.79
N ALA A 121 27.38 -7.06 22.07
CA ALA A 121 28.19 -5.89 22.45
C ALA A 121 27.51 -4.97 23.48
N GLY A 122 26.41 -5.40 24.11
CA GLY A 122 25.70 -4.62 25.12
C GLY A 122 24.90 -3.43 24.56
N GLY A 123 24.59 -3.44 23.25
CA GLY A 123 23.81 -2.41 22.57
C GLY A 123 24.60 -1.19 22.10
N GLU A 124 25.92 -1.21 22.18
CA GLU A 124 26.78 -0.15 21.65
C GLU A 124 26.92 -0.27 20.12
N MET A 125 26.62 0.82 19.40
CA MET A 125 26.63 0.84 17.93
C MET A 125 28.08 0.95 17.41
N PRO A 126 28.56 0.01 16.58
CA PRO A 126 29.90 0.08 16.01
C PRO A 126 30.12 1.28 15.07
N ASP A 127 31.31 1.86 15.11
CA ASP A 127 31.73 2.87 14.13
C ASP A 127 31.71 2.27 12.71
N GLY A 128 31.10 2.98 11.76
CA GLY A 128 30.95 2.53 10.36
C GLY A 128 29.69 1.71 10.07
N LEU A 129 28.79 1.53 11.04
CA LEU A 129 27.43 1.08 10.81
C LEU A 129 26.46 2.27 10.83
N GLU A 130 25.56 2.32 9.87
CA GLU A 130 24.42 3.25 9.89
C GLU A 130 23.13 2.47 10.15
N ASP A 131 22.37 2.92 11.15
CA ASP A 131 21.03 2.40 11.41
C ASP A 131 20.01 3.14 10.54
N THR A 132 19.69 2.55 9.39
CA THR A 132 18.65 3.09 8.50
C THR A 132 17.29 2.43 8.78
N LEU A 133 17.07 1.86 9.97
CA LEU A 133 15.82 1.18 10.30
C LEU A 133 14.67 2.19 10.33
N VAL A 134 13.85 2.17 9.28
CA VAL A 134 12.63 2.96 9.22
C VAL A 134 11.44 2.03 9.42
N GLU A 135 10.67 2.28 10.46
CA GLU A 135 9.37 1.64 10.63
C GLU A 135 8.39 2.14 9.56
N ARG A 136 7.91 1.24 8.72
CA ARG A 136 6.79 1.51 7.82
C ARG A 136 5.49 1.22 8.53
N LYS A 137 4.63 2.25 8.56
CA LYS A 137 3.28 2.14 9.09
C LYS A 137 2.48 1.07 8.31
N PRO A 138 1.54 0.39 8.99
CA PRO A 138 0.51 -0.44 8.36
C PRO A 138 -0.14 0.24 7.15
N SER A 139 -0.39 -0.54 6.10
CA SER A 139 -1.02 -0.06 4.86
C SER A 139 -2.22 -0.93 4.51
N LEU A 140 -3.31 -0.28 4.09
CA LEU A 140 -4.53 -0.96 3.65
C LEU A 140 -4.43 -1.33 2.17
N ARG A 141 -4.65 -2.62 1.88
CA ARG A 141 -4.72 -3.17 0.53
C ARG A 141 -6.08 -3.80 0.29
N VAL A 142 -6.70 -3.41 -0.82
CA VAL A 142 -7.91 -4.04 -1.36
C VAL A 142 -7.51 -4.97 -2.50
N SER A 143 -8.06 -6.19 -2.49
CA SER A 143 -7.86 -7.20 -3.53
C SER A 143 -9.21 -7.68 -4.02
N GLN A 144 -9.38 -7.69 -5.35
CA GLN A 144 -10.61 -8.10 -6.02
C GLN A 144 -10.28 -8.99 -7.21
N THR A 145 -11.06 -10.04 -7.41
CA THR A 145 -11.07 -10.78 -8.67
C THR A 145 -11.92 -10.05 -9.72
N GLN A 146 -11.79 -10.43 -10.99
CA GLN A 146 -12.60 -9.85 -12.07
C GLN A 146 -14.10 -10.02 -11.81
N ASP A 147 -14.53 -11.20 -11.36
CA ASP A 147 -15.93 -11.51 -11.07
C ASP A 147 -16.46 -10.65 -9.90
N GLN A 148 -15.66 -10.50 -8.85
CA GLN A 148 -15.98 -9.64 -7.71
C GLN A 148 -16.16 -8.18 -8.12
N SER A 149 -15.26 -7.65 -8.96
CA SER A 149 -15.37 -6.28 -9.46
C SER A 149 -16.59 -6.07 -10.36
N THR A 150 -16.95 -7.09 -11.15
CA THR A 150 -18.12 -7.05 -12.04
C THR A 150 -19.42 -7.08 -11.24
N ARG A 151 -19.48 -7.91 -10.19
CA ARG A 151 -20.63 -7.96 -9.26
C ARG A 151 -20.83 -6.62 -8.56
N LEU A 152 -19.76 -6.06 -8.01
CA LEU A 152 -19.82 -4.76 -7.32
C LEU A 152 -20.27 -3.63 -8.25
N LEU A 153 -19.85 -3.66 -9.52
CA LEU A 153 -20.31 -2.68 -10.52
C LEU A 153 -21.80 -2.84 -10.84
N ALA A 154 -22.29 -4.07 -10.98
CA ALA A 154 -23.70 -4.34 -11.24
C ALA A 154 -24.59 -3.87 -10.09
N GLU A 155 -24.16 -4.11 -8.84
CA GLU A 155 -24.82 -3.60 -7.64
C GLU A 155 -24.86 -2.07 -7.63
N PHE A 156 -23.72 -1.40 -7.87
CA PHE A 156 -23.68 0.06 -7.95
C PHE A 156 -24.66 0.64 -8.98
N ILE A 157 -24.72 0.05 -10.18
CA ILE A 157 -25.65 0.46 -11.23
C ILE A 157 -27.11 0.27 -10.77
N THR A 158 -27.39 -0.85 -10.12
CA THR A 158 -28.74 -1.16 -9.60
C THR A 158 -29.16 -0.19 -8.52
N SER A 159 -28.29 0.09 -7.53
CA SER A 159 -28.55 1.07 -6.49
C SER A 159 -28.73 2.49 -7.05
N ALA A 160 -27.93 2.88 -8.05
CA ALA A 160 -28.08 4.16 -8.72
C ALA A 160 -29.43 4.29 -9.44
N ALA A 161 -29.87 3.24 -10.13
CA ALA A 161 -31.18 3.22 -10.80
C ALA A 161 -32.35 3.26 -9.80
N LEU A 162 -32.24 2.58 -8.66
CA LEU A 162 -33.24 2.64 -7.58
C LEU A 162 -33.33 4.03 -6.96
N LEU A 163 -32.20 4.71 -6.75
CA LEU A 163 -32.17 6.10 -6.25
C LEU A 163 -32.84 7.06 -7.25
N GLU A 164 -32.57 6.91 -8.55
CA GLU A 164 -33.24 7.70 -9.59
C GLU A 164 -34.75 7.47 -9.57
N ALA A 165 -35.20 6.22 -9.51
CA ALA A 165 -36.62 5.87 -9.40
C ALA A 165 -37.28 6.44 -8.15
N ALA A 166 -36.61 6.41 -6.99
CA ALA A 166 -37.11 6.99 -5.75
C ALA A 166 -37.26 8.52 -5.84
N THR A 167 -36.30 9.22 -6.47
CA THR A 167 -36.39 10.67 -6.65
C THR A 167 -37.48 11.12 -7.63
N LEU A 168 -37.91 10.25 -8.55
CA LEU A 168 -39.04 10.51 -9.46
C LEU A 168 -40.39 10.35 -8.75
N VAL A 169 -40.52 9.38 -7.83
CA VAL A 169 -41.75 9.15 -7.06
C VAL A 169 -42.03 10.30 -6.08
N ASP A 170 -40.99 10.89 -5.49
CA ASP A 170 -41.14 12.07 -4.62
C ASP A 170 -41.43 13.38 -5.37
N GLY A 171 -41.19 13.40 -6.70
CA GLY A 171 -41.43 14.57 -7.57
C GLY A 171 -42.85 14.70 -8.11
N ASP A 172 -43.62 13.61 -8.16
CA ASP A 172 -45.00 13.57 -8.68
C ASP A 172 -46.07 13.76 -7.58
N ALA A 173 -45.65 14.01 -6.33
CA ALA A 173 -46.52 14.24 -5.17
C ALA A 173 -46.61 15.73 -4.74
N GLN A 174 -46.37 16.68 -5.66
CA GLN A 174 -46.58 18.13 -5.44
C GLN A 174 -47.63 18.72 -6.38
#